data_AF-A0A7C6JCK8-F1
#
_entry.id   AF-A0A7C6JCK8-F1
#
_cell.length_a   1.000
_cell.length_b   1.000
_cell.length_c   1.000
_cell.angle_alpha   90.00
_cell.angle_beta   90.00
_cell.angle_gamma   90.00
#
_symmetry.space_group_name_H-M   'P 1'
#
loop_
_entity.id
_entity.type
_entity.pdbx_description
1 polymer ?
#
loop_
_entity_poly.entity_id
_entity_poly.type
_entity_poly.pdbx_seq_one_letter_code
_entity_poly.pdbx_strand_id
1 'polypeptide(L)'
;MLLLSNPDFDTYVMMYTLNAVLRGPFGMFEPYIALGPAYLGVIYQGEPIFEADSFGFNLRAGLDVNILKWLSVGAEFNFFVDDLQYFFENIGDYFSESGLKSSLIGISAKIKF
;
A
#
# COMPACT_ATOMS: atom_id res chain seq x y z
N MET A 1 -2.09 1.96 12.01
CA MET A 1 -1.38 2.34 13.24
C MET A 1 -0.77 1.05 13.75
N LEU A 2 0.54 0.90 13.87
CA LEU A 2 1.33 1.59 14.88
C LEU A 2 2.79 1.64 14.44
N LEU A 3 3.42 2.78 14.67
CA LEU A 3 4.81 2.81 15.12
C LEU A 3 4.87 1.88 16.35
N LEU A 4 5.20 0.61 16.13
CA LEU A 4 5.61 -0.28 17.22
C LEU A 4 7.07 0.04 17.49
N SER A 5 7.31 1.20 18.13
CA SER A 5 8.58 1.44 18.79
C SER A 5 8.63 0.49 19.98
N ASN A 6 9.43 -0.56 19.87
CA ASN A 6 9.92 -1.25 21.06
C ASN A 6 10.92 -0.28 21.72
N PRO A 7 10.71 0.18 22.96
CA PRO A 7 11.50 1.26 23.56
C PRO A 7 13.00 0.96 23.73
N ASP A 8 13.42 -0.28 23.46
CA ASP A 8 14.81 -0.71 23.53
C ASP A 8 15.55 -0.68 22.18
N PHE A 9 14.85 -0.52 21.05
CA PHE A 9 15.44 -0.46 19.70
C PHE A 9 14.64 0.44 18.75
N ASP A 10 15.27 1.53 18.29
CA ASP A 10 14.74 2.40 17.23
C ASP A 10 14.81 1.68 15.87
N THR A 11 13.80 0.87 15.57
CA THR A 11 13.60 0.26 14.26
C THR A 11 12.52 1.01 13.50
N TYR A 12 12.88 1.60 12.35
CA TYR A 12 11.95 2.24 11.45
C TYR A 12 11.81 1.43 10.16
N VAL A 13 10.57 1.14 9.79
CA VAL A 13 10.27 0.45 8.52
C VAL A 13 9.67 1.47 7.56
N MET A 14 10.28 1.61 6.39
CA MET A 14 9.86 2.52 5.34
C MET A 14 9.58 1.73 4.06
N MET A 15 8.40 1.93 3.47
CA MET A 15 8.04 1.31 2.21
C MET A 15 7.99 2.36 1.11
N TYR A 16 8.85 2.21 0.11
CA TYR A 16 8.89 3.05 -1.08
C TYR A 16 8.15 2.34 -2.21
N THR A 17 7.18 2.99 -2.83
CA THR A 17 6.40 2.38 -3.92
C THR A 17 6.32 3.34 -5.10
N LEU A 18 6.44 2.79 -6.31
CA LEU A 18 6.19 3.51 -7.55
C LEU A 18 5.08 2.80 -8.29
N ASN A 19 3.89 3.38 -8.35
CA ASN A 19 2.72 2.72 -8.91
C ASN A 19 2.20 3.43 -10.15
N ALA A 20 1.87 2.66 -11.19
CA ALA A 20 0.95 3.09 -12.23
C ALA A 20 -0.46 3.08 -11.65
N VAL A 21 -1.22 4.18 -11.81
CA VAL A 21 -2.54 4.35 -11.21
C VAL A 21 -3.58 4.57 -12.31
N LEU A 22 -4.63 3.76 -12.32
CA LEU A 22 -5.80 3.94 -13.17
C LEU A 22 -6.98 4.38 -12.30
N ARG A 23 -7.65 5.46 -12.72
CA ARG A 23 -8.80 6.05 -12.02
C ARG A 23 -10.03 6.08 -12.92
N GLY A 24 -11.17 5.70 -12.34
CA GLY A 24 -12.47 5.81 -13.00
C GLY A 24 -13.00 7.24 -12.95
N PRO A 25 -13.49 7.81 -14.07
CA PRO A 25 -13.93 9.22 -14.14
C PRO A 25 -15.39 9.41 -13.68
N PHE A 26 -15.75 8.99 -12.46
CA PHE A 26 -17.14 9.07 -11.98
C PHE A 26 -17.44 10.32 -11.14
N GLY A 27 -16.73 11.42 -11.42
CA GLY A 27 -16.98 12.73 -10.84
C GLY A 27 -16.59 12.84 -9.38
N MET A 28 -17.57 12.80 -8.47
CA MET A 28 -17.31 12.90 -7.01
C MET A 28 -16.67 11.63 -6.47
N PHE A 29 -17.03 10.46 -7.01
CA PHE A 29 -16.50 9.17 -6.62
C PHE A 29 -15.51 8.70 -7.67
N GLU A 30 -14.31 8.32 -7.26
CA GLU A 30 -13.27 7.84 -8.17
C GLU A 30 -12.72 6.52 -7.65
N PRO A 31 -13.25 5.37 -8.12
CA PRO A 31 -12.62 4.10 -7.89
C PRO A 31 -11.28 4.08 -8.63
N TYR A 32 -10.30 3.43 -8.03
CA TYR A 32 -8.97 3.32 -8.63
C TYR A 32 -8.33 1.98 -8.34
N ILE A 33 -7.42 1.59 -9.24
CA ILE A 33 -6.47 0.52 -9.04
C ILE A 33 -5.07 1.06 -9.28
N ALA A 34 -4.09 0.57 -8.54
CA ALA A 34 -2.70 0.93 -8.71
C ALA A 34 -1.80 -0.28 -8.54
N LEU A 35 -0.76 -0.37 -9.36
CA LEU A 35 0.20 -1.46 -9.33
C LEU A 35 1.59 -0.93 -9.65
N GLY A 36 2.60 -1.42 -8.95
CA GLY A 36 3.98 -1.24 -9.35
C GLY A 36 4.98 -1.77 -8.33
N PRO A 37 6.29 -1.57 -8.57
CA PRO A 37 7.33 -2.06 -7.69
C PRO A 37 7.29 -1.38 -6.33
N ALA A 38 7.71 -2.14 -5.32
CA ALA A 38 7.78 -1.71 -3.95
C ALA A 38 9.10 -2.18 -3.30
N TYR A 39 9.67 -1.32 -2.47
CA TYR A 39 10.94 -1.55 -1.79
C TYR A 39 10.78 -1.29 -0.30
N LEU A 40 11.19 -2.25 0.53
CA LEU A 40 11.14 -2.17 1.98
C LEU A 40 12.50 -1.81 2.57
N GLY A 41 12.66 -0.57 2.99
CA GLY A 41 13.84 -0.13 3.75
C GLY A 41 13.64 -0.31 5.25
N VAL A 42 14.62 -0.88 5.94
CA VAL A 42 14.63 -0.97 7.41
C VAL A 42 15.81 -0.15 7.94
N ILE A 43 15.53 0.79 8.82
CA ILE A 43 16.56 1.53 9.57
C ILE A 43 16.60 0.92 10.96
N TYR A 44 17.75 0.38 11.34
CA TYR A 44 17.98 -0.21 12.64
C TYR A 44 19.12 0.53 13.34
N GLN A 45 18.85 1.11 14.51
CA GLN A 45 19.85 1.87 15.28
C GLN A 45 20.52 3.00 14.48
N GLY A 46 19.79 3.64 13.57
CA GLY A 46 20.28 4.73 12.73
C GLY A 46 21.07 4.29 11.49
N GLU A 47 21.32 2.99 11.31
CA GLU A 47 21.98 2.45 10.11
C GLU A 47 20.93 1.86 9.15
N PRO A 48 20.98 2.18 7.85
CA PRO A 48 20.10 1.58 6.86
C PRO A 48 20.55 0.15 6.56
N ILE A 49 19.67 -0.82 6.78
CA ILE A 49 19.86 -2.21 6.37
C ILE A 49 19.16 -2.39 5.02
N PHE A 50 19.94 -2.74 4.00
CA PHE A 50 19.44 -3.07 2.66
C PHE A 50 19.56 -4.58 2.46
N GLU A 51 18.47 -5.33 2.63
CA GLU A 51 18.42 -6.77 2.34
C GLU A 51 18.05 -7.02 0.87
N ALA A 52 18.61 -8.06 0.25
CA ALA A 52 18.35 -8.37 -1.17
C ALA A 52 16.89 -8.81 -1.44
N ASP A 53 16.18 -9.34 -0.44
CA ASP A 53 14.78 -9.77 -0.51
C ASP A 53 13.77 -8.66 -0.15
N SER A 54 14.18 -7.39 -0.19
CA SER A 54 13.31 -6.24 0.13
C SER A 54 12.51 -5.70 -1.06
N PHE A 55 12.59 -6.35 -2.22
CA PHE A 55 11.89 -5.95 -3.43
C PHE A 55 10.64 -6.80 -3.68
N GLY A 56 9.52 -6.14 -3.95
CA GLY A 56 8.27 -6.79 -4.33
C GLY A 56 7.41 -5.87 -5.17
N PHE A 57 6.10 -6.12 -5.16
CA PHE A 57 5.09 -5.32 -5.83
C PHE A 57 4.03 -4.86 -4.83
N ASN A 58 3.46 -3.70 -5.12
CA ASN A 58 2.39 -3.12 -4.33
C ASN A 58 1.16 -3.00 -5.21
N LEU A 59 0.12 -3.77 -4.88
CA LEU A 59 -1.20 -3.68 -5.50
C LEU A 59 -2.13 -2.91 -4.56
N ARG A 60 -2.78 -1.87 -5.09
CA ARG A 60 -3.77 -1.08 -4.37
C ARG A 60 -5.06 -0.99 -5.14
N ALA A 61 -6.16 -1.02 -4.42
CA ALA A 61 -7.47 -0.70 -4.94
C ALA A 61 -8.19 0.17 -3.92
N GLY A 62 -9.05 1.08 -4.38
CA GLY A 62 -9.80 1.91 -3.46
C GLY A 62 -10.83 2.77 -4.13
N LEU A 63 -11.50 3.57 -3.30
CA LEU A 63 -12.51 4.53 -3.70
C LEU A 63 -12.18 5.89 -3.08
N ASP A 64 -11.94 6.87 -3.92
CA ASP A 64 -11.71 8.25 -3.49
C ASP A 64 -12.99 9.08 -3.64
N VAL A 65 -13.30 9.89 -2.62
CA VAL A 65 -14.34 10.92 -2.65
C VAL A 65 -13.68 12.27 -2.77
N ASN A 66 -13.96 12.98 -3.86
CA ASN A 66 -13.47 14.33 -4.11
C ASN A 66 -14.20 15.32 -3.21
N ILE A 67 -13.50 15.86 -2.21
CA ILE A 67 -14.01 16.89 -1.31
C ILE A 67 -13.84 18.27 -1.94
N LEU A 68 -12.67 18.50 -2.55
CA LEU A 68 -12.33 19.69 -3.31
C LEU A 68 -11.68 19.26 -4.64
N LYS A 69 -11.55 20.19 -5.59
CA LYS A 69 -10.87 19.91 -6.87
C LYS A 69 -9.44 19.39 -6.70
N TRP A 70 -8.78 19.73 -5.59
CA TRP A 70 -7.40 19.38 -5.28
C TRP A 70 -7.27 18.39 -4.10
N LEU A 71 -8.37 17.99 -3.46
CA LEU A 71 -8.34 17.14 -2.26
C LEU A 71 -9.39 16.03 -2.34
N SER A 72 -8.94 14.79 -2.16
CA SER A 72 -9.83 13.64 -1.99
C SER A 72 -9.53 12.87 -0.72
N VAL A 73 -10.56 12.26 -0.14
CA VAL A 73 -10.46 11.31 0.96
C VAL A 73 -11.07 10.00 0.51
N GLY A 74 -10.43 8.87 0.83
CA GLY A 74 -10.86 7.58 0.31
C GLY A 74 -10.55 6.41 1.22
N ALA A 75 -11.21 5.28 0.96
CA ALA A 75 -10.84 4.01 1.55
C ALA A 75 -9.95 3.24 0.55
N GLU A 76 -8.94 2.55 1.07
CA GLU A 76 -8.03 1.77 0.26
C GLU A 76 -7.71 0.41 0.86
N PHE A 77 -7.49 -0.54 -0.03
CA PHE A 77 -6.89 -1.83 0.23
C PHE A 77 -5.50 -1.81 -0.37
N ASN A 78 -4.50 -2.21 0.41
CA ASN A 78 -3.13 -2.30 -0.03
C ASN A 78 -2.57 -3.70 0.26
N PHE A 79 -2.05 -4.34 -0.79
CA PHE A 79 -1.41 -5.64 -0.77
C PHE A 79 0.04 -5.50 -1.23
N PHE A 80 0.96 -5.86 -0.35
CA PHE A 80 2.36 -6.07 -0.72
C PHE A 80 2.53 -7.54 -1.11
N VAL A 81 3.05 -7.79 -2.30
CA VAL A 81 3.14 -9.13 -2.91
C VAL A 81 4.51 -9.32 -3.53
N ASP A 82 5.15 -10.45 -3.24
CA ASP A 82 6.49 -10.72 -3.76
C ASP A 82 6.44 -11.18 -5.23
N ASP A 83 5.40 -11.93 -5.60
CA ASP A 83 5.18 -12.47 -6.93
C ASP A 83 3.74 -12.17 -7.42
N LEU A 84 3.64 -11.41 -8.51
CA LEU A 84 2.35 -11.06 -9.12
C LEU A 84 1.65 -12.26 -9.76
N GLN A 85 2.39 -13.18 -10.38
CA GLN A 85 1.80 -14.35 -10.99
C GLN A 85 1.16 -15.22 -9.91
N TYR A 86 1.89 -15.49 -8.83
CA TYR A 86 1.36 -16.23 -7.69
C TYR A 86 0.14 -15.52 -7.08
N PHE A 87 0.19 -14.19 -6.93
CA PHE A 87 -0.94 -13.41 -6.44
C PHE A 87 -2.20 -13.61 -7.30
N PHE A 88 -2.09 -13.50 -8.63
CA PHE A 88 -3.27 -13.62 -9.50
C PHE A 88 -3.79 -15.05 -9.60
N GLU A 89 -2.91 -16.06 -9.51
CA GLU A 89 -3.30 -17.48 -9.48
C GLU A 89 -4.05 -17.84 -8.17
N ASN A 90 -3.74 -17.15 -7.07
CA ASN A 90 -4.30 -17.42 -5.74
C ASN A 90 -5.15 -16.26 -5.20
N ILE A 91 -5.66 -15.39 -6.08
CA ILE A 91 -6.32 -14.13 -5.70
C ILE A 91 -7.50 -14.37 -4.74
N GLY A 92 -8.22 -15.49 -4.88
CA GLY A 92 -9.31 -15.87 -3.99
C GLY A 92 -8.89 -16.01 -2.52
N ASP A 93 -7.67 -16.46 -2.25
CA ASP A 93 -7.16 -16.67 -0.90
C ASP A 93 -6.84 -15.33 -0.21
N TYR A 94 -6.42 -14.32 -0.97
CA TYR A 94 -6.19 -12.96 -0.47
C TYR A 94 -7.48 -12.23 -0.08
N PHE A 95 -8.62 -12.62 -0.65
CA PHE A 95 -9.94 -12.13 -0.26
C PHE A 95 -10.66 -13.00 0.79
N SER A 96 -10.01 -14.07 1.27
CA SER A 96 -10.50 -14.84 2.42
C SER A 96 -10.42 -14.01 3.71
N GLU A 97 -11.15 -14.43 4.75
CA GLU A 97 -11.10 -13.75 6.06
C GLU A 97 -9.66 -13.67 6.62
N SER A 98 -8.84 -14.69 6.36
CA SER A 98 -7.43 -14.73 6.75
C SER A 98 -6.56 -13.81 5.88
N GLY A 99 -6.81 -13.78 4.56
CA GLY A 99 -6.08 -12.92 3.62
C GLY A 99 -6.34 -11.43 3.87
N LEU A 100 -7.58 -11.07 4.18
CA LEU A 100 -7.97 -9.70 4.53
C LEU A 100 -7.31 -9.21 5.82
N LYS A 101 -7.06 -10.08 6.80
CA LYS A 101 -6.28 -9.74 8.01
C LYS A 101 -4.83 -9.37 7.71
N SER A 102 -4.26 -9.93 6.65
CA SER A 102 -2.89 -9.62 6.17
C SER A 102 -2.85 -8.43 5.22
N SER A 103 -4.01 -7.94 4.76
CA SER A 103 -4.13 -6.76 3.91
C SER A 103 -4.18 -5.47 4.72
N LEU A 104 -3.56 -4.41 4.22
CA LEU A 104 -3.66 -3.09 4.83
C LEU A 104 -4.90 -2.38 4.30
N ILE A 105 -5.97 -2.38 5.12
CA ILE A 105 -7.16 -1.58 4.88
C ILE A 105 -6.97 -0.23 5.58
N GLY A 106 -7.13 0.86 4.83
CA GLY A 106 -6.81 2.20 5.30
C GLY A 106 -7.77 3.28 4.83
N ILE A 107 -7.69 4.42 5.52
CA ILE A 107 -8.25 5.69 5.07
C ILE A 107 -7.09 6.52 4.51
N SER A 108 -7.29 7.13 3.36
CA SER A 108 -6.30 7.93 2.66
C SER A 108 -6.82 9.35 2.42
N ALA A 109 -5.90 10.32 2.42
CA ALA A 109 -6.13 11.66 1.92
C ALA A 109 -5.10 11.95 0.82
N LYS A 110 -5.55 12.49 -0.32
CA LYS A 110 -4.72 12.67 -1.51
C LYS A 110 -4.89 14.07 -2.07
N ILE A 111 -3.76 14.68 -2.42
CA ILE A 111 -3.71 15.95 -3.14
C ILE A 111 -3.65 15.65 -4.64
N LYS A 112 -4.48 16.36 -5.43
CA LYS A 112 -4.58 16.23 -6.89
C LYS A 112 -4.08 17.51 -7.55
N PHE A 113 -3.26 17.36 -8.58
CA PHE A 113 -2.67 18.43 -9.39
C PHE A 113 -3.04 18.23 -10.86
#